data_AF-A0A0G1L924-F1
#
_entry.id   AF-A0A0G1L924-F1
#
_cell.length_a   1.000
_cell.length_b   1.000
_cell.length_c   1.000
_cell.angle_alpha   90.00
_cell.angle_beta   90.00
_cell.angle_gamma   90.00
#
_symmetry.space_group_name_H-M   'P 1'
#
loop_
_entity.id
_entity.type
_entity.pdbx_description
1 polymer ?
#
loop_
_entity_poly.entity_id
_entity_poly.type
_entity_poly.pdbx_seq_one_letter_code
_entity_poly.pdbx_strand_id
1 'polypeptide(L)'
;MYNSDEYKNLTLKYSSYASWAIWSYKNQSDSTIISQNISELHSKFVLLGLNISRPLANEQWSNFHHGPNNIRKLKYACNDNKLHGSYITDIFKGIIEPEATQFRDILTDKIINENVNLFNQEMGDIKIDDDSQFIIFGTKTSLLAQCFNDYFKQEYKNKIIYHYHYSYYGLTDKKWVNVFWKKLGISQNFDLTVKKYK
;
A
#
# COMPACT_ATOMS: atom_id res chain seq x y z
N MET A 1 9.05 0.43 -15.15
CA MET A 1 9.68 1.74 -14.91
C MET A 1 8.84 2.76 -15.64
N TYR A 2 8.38 3.81 -14.95
CA TYR A 2 7.50 4.83 -15.54
C TYR A 2 8.32 5.97 -16.13
N ASN A 3 7.94 6.46 -17.30
CA ASN A 3 8.51 7.70 -17.81
C ASN A 3 7.87 8.93 -17.12
N SER A 4 8.39 10.13 -17.39
CA SER A 4 7.91 11.35 -16.73
C SER A 4 6.44 11.66 -17.00
N ASP A 5 5.92 11.37 -18.18
CA ASP A 5 4.52 11.66 -18.53
C ASP A 5 3.58 10.62 -17.91
N GLU A 6 3.99 9.37 -17.87
CA GLU A 6 3.29 8.31 -17.12
C GLU A 6 3.22 8.66 -15.63
N TYR A 7 4.34 9.07 -15.03
CA TYR A 7 4.36 9.50 -13.64
C TYR A 7 3.44 10.69 -13.37
N LYS A 8 3.44 11.72 -14.25
CA LYS A 8 2.52 12.87 -14.12
C LYS A 8 1.06 12.42 -14.21
N ASN A 9 0.73 11.53 -15.14
CA ASN A 9 -0.64 11.01 -15.29
C ASN A 9 -1.08 10.22 -14.05
N LEU A 10 -0.22 9.36 -13.52
CA LEU A 10 -0.48 8.64 -12.26
C LEU A 10 -0.66 9.61 -11.09
N THR A 11 0.16 10.66 -11.04
CA THR A 11 0.07 11.69 -10.01
C THR A 11 -1.28 12.40 -10.06
N LEU A 12 -1.73 12.81 -11.25
CA LEU A 12 -3.01 13.50 -11.43
C LEU A 12 -4.21 12.64 -11.04
N LYS A 13 -4.17 11.33 -11.29
CA LYS A 13 -5.31 10.43 -11.03
C LYS A 13 -5.35 9.89 -9.61
N TYR A 14 -4.19 9.55 -9.03
CA TYR A 14 -4.14 8.66 -7.87
C TYR A 14 -3.38 9.20 -6.66
N SER A 15 -2.66 10.32 -6.77
CA SER A 15 -1.82 10.81 -5.67
C SER A 15 -2.58 11.24 -4.41
N SER A 16 -3.90 11.41 -4.49
CA SER A 16 -4.80 11.67 -3.36
C SER A 16 -5.29 10.41 -2.64
N TYR A 17 -5.03 9.21 -3.18
CA TYR A 17 -5.51 7.93 -2.62
C TYR A 17 -4.38 6.94 -2.38
N ALA A 18 -3.33 7.01 -3.19
CA ALA A 18 -2.26 6.04 -3.22
C ALA A 18 -0.91 6.68 -2.88
N SER A 19 0.11 5.84 -2.85
CA SER A 19 1.51 6.24 -2.67
C SER A 19 2.46 5.17 -3.17
N TRP A 20 3.75 5.39 -2.95
CA TRP A 20 4.83 4.48 -3.31
C TRP A 20 5.64 4.11 -2.07
N ALA A 21 6.17 2.90 -2.04
CA ALA A 21 6.93 2.35 -0.93
C ALA A 21 8.37 2.88 -0.89
N ILE A 22 8.51 4.18 -0.71
CA ILE A 22 9.79 4.89 -0.61
C ILE A 22 9.69 5.99 0.45
N TRP A 23 10.60 5.97 1.42
CA TRP A 23 10.63 6.93 2.52
C TRP A 23 12.01 7.55 2.65
N SER A 24 12.04 8.86 2.93
CA SER A 24 13.27 9.53 3.34
C SER A 24 13.69 9.06 4.75
N TYR A 25 14.99 8.73 4.90
CA TYR A 25 15.56 8.36 6.19
C TYR A 25 15.54 9.52 7.20
N LYS A 26 15.58 10.77 6.70
CA LYS A 26 15.63 11.98 7.52
C LYS A 26 14.24 12.49 7.88
N ASN A 27 13.30 12.42 6.94
CA ASN A 27 11.93 12.89 7.13
C ASN A 27 10.95 11.91 6.48
N GLN A 28 10.38 10.99 7.26
CA GLN A 28 9.48 9.97 6.73
C GLN A 28 8.19 10.53 6.10
N SER A 29 7.81 11.76 6.42
CA SER A 29 6.62 12.41 5.88
C SER A 29 6.90 13.10 4.54
N ASP A 30 8.17 13.24 4.15
CA ASP A 30 8.56 13.88 2.90
C ASP A 30 8.26 12.98 1.71
N SER A 31 7.09 13.18 1.09
CA SER A 31 6.68 12.45 -0.12
C SER A 31 7.37 12.95 -1.39
N THR A 32 8.11 14.08 -1.36
CA THR A 32 8.85 14.57 -2.53
C THR A 32 9.98 13.64 -2.95
N ILE A 33 10.42 12.75 -2.05
CA ILE A 33 11.37 11.68 -2.35
C ILE A 33 10.86 10.75 -3.47
N ILE A 34 9.55 10.62 -3.65
CA ILE A 34 8.94 9.79 -4.70
C ILE A 34 9.29 10.34 -6.08
N SER A 35 9.09 11.65 -6.31
CA SER A 35 9.37 12.28 -7.60
C SER A 35 10.87 12.38 -7.90
N GLN A 36 11.72 12.31 -6.87
CA GLN A 36 13.18 12.26 -7.01
C GLN A 36 13.68 10.88 -7.46
N ASN A 37 12.89 9.81 -7.30
CA ASN A 37 13.28 8.43 -7.55
C ASN A 37 12.29 7.68 -8.48
N ILE A 38 11.75 8.38 -9.49
CA ILE A 38 10.75 7.83 -10.44
C ILE A 38 11.23 6.52 -11.10
N SER A 39 12.53 6.41 -11.37
CA SER A 39 13.15 5.22 -11.96
C SER A 39 13.01 3.96 -11.11
N GLU A 40 12.82 4.10 -9.80
CA GLU A 40 12.72 2.98 -8.87
C GLU A 40 11.28 2.48 -8.70
N LEU A 41 10.30 3.25 -9.17
CA LEU A 41 8.88 2.94 -9.03
C LEU A 41 8.45 1.76 -9.91
N HIS A 42 7.66 0.85 -9.34
CA HIS A 42 7.20 -0.35 -10.03
C HIS A 42 5.91 -0.97 -9.46
N SER A 43 5.22 -1.73 -10.30
CA SER A 43 4.01 -2.50 -9.98
C SER A 43 4.27 -3.97 -9.58
N LYS A 44 5.54 -4.40 -9.41
CA LYS A 44 5.90 -5.79 -9.07
C LYS A 44 5.29 -6.28 -7.75
N PHE A 45 5.15 -5.37 -6.80
CA PHE A 45 4.39 -5.60 -5.57
C PHE A 45 3.38 -4.47 -5.45
N VAL A 46 2.12 -4.83 -5.19
CA VAL A 46 1.03 -3.88 -4.95
C VAL A 46 0.52 -4.10 -3.54
N LEU A 47 0.73 -3.11 -2.67
CA LEU A 47 0.42 -3.17 -1.26
C LEU A 47 -0.97 -2.57 -1.02
N LEU A 48 -1.88 -3.36 -0.47
CA LEU A 48 -3.29 -3.02 -0.39
C LEU A 48 -3.76 -2.81 1.06
N GLY A 49 -4.34 -1.64 1.31
CA GLY A 49 -5.17 -1.30 2.47
C GLY A 49 -6.66 -1.33 2.12
N LEU A 50 -7.52 -1.09 3.12
CA LEU A 50 -8.98 -1.09 2.95
C LEU A 50 -9.47 0.23 2.38
N ASN A 51 -9.31 1.29 3.16
CA ASN A 51 -9.79 2.63 2.92
C ASN A 51 -9.00 3.60 3.80
N ILE A 52 -9.09 4.88 3.46
CA ILE A 52 -8.43 5.91 4.23
C ILE A 52 -9.15 6.16 5.57
N SER A 53 -8.37 6.29 6.65
CA SER A 53 -8.91 6.51 7.99
C SER A 53 -9.11 7.98 8.36
N ARG A 54 -8.48 8.91 7.63
CA ARG A 54 -8.46 10.35 7.90
C ARG A 54 -8.31 11.15 6.61
N PRO A 55 -8.80 12.40 6.54
CA PRO A 55 -8.48 13.27 5.42
C PRO A 55 -6.96 13.45 5.27
N LEU A 56 -6.46 13.45 4.02
CA LEU A 56 -5.08 13.82 3.75
C LEU A 56 -4.94 15.34 3.75
N ALA A 57 -3.79 15.83 4.21
CA ALA A 57 -3.34 17.16 3.79
C ALA A 57 -3.14 17.11 2.27
N ASN A 58 -3.40 18.20 1.55
CA ASN A 58 -3.42 18.29 0.08
C ASN A 58 -2.05 18.06 -0.62
N GLU A 59 -1.20 17.20 -0.06
CA GLU A 59 0.10 16.82 -0.54
C GLU A 59 0.01 15.56 -1.40
N GLN A 60 0.67 15.58 -2.56
CA GLN A 60 0.71 14.45 -3.47
C GLN A 60 1.41 13.24 -2.84
N TRP A 61 0.86 12.05 -3.05
CA TRP A 61 1.40 10.77 -2.60
C TRP A 61 1.60 10.68 -1.09
N SER A 62 0.90 11.52 -0.34
CA SER A 62 1.07 11.68 1.11
C SER A 62 0.39 10.58 1.91
N ASN A 63 -0.52 9.80 1.30
CA ASN A 63 -1.09 8.63 1.93
C ASN A 63 0.03 7.63 2.29
N PHE A 64 -0.12 6.92 3.41
CA PHE A 64 0.89 6.01 3.95
C PHE A 64 2.26 6.65 4.33
N HIS A 65 2.38 7.98 4.30
CA HIS A 65 3.55 8.72 4.79
C HIS A 65 3.24 9.54 6.05
N HIS A 66 1.97 9.88 6.25
CA HIS A 66 1.49 10.67 7.37
C HIS A 66 0.75 9.81 8.40
N GLY A 67 1.14 9.91 9.67
CA GLY A 67 0.43 9.29 10.80
C GLY A 67 1.35 8.79 11.92
N PRO A 68 0.84 8.68 13.16
CA PRO A 68 1.64 8.24 14.30
C PRO A 68 2.04 6.77 14.17
N ASN A 69 3.29 6.44 14.54
CA ASN A 69 3.91 5.14 14.88
C ASN A 69 3.61 3.86 14.04
N ASN A 70 2.61 3.83 13.18
CA ASN A 70 2.09 2.61 12.56
C ASN A 70 2.65 2.40 11.15
N ILE A 71 2.98 3.49 10.46
CA ILE A 71 3.66 3.48 9.15
C ILE A 71 5.12 3.01 9.27
N ARG A 72 5.73 3.11 10.47
CA ARG A 72 7.14 2.74 10.67
C ARG A 72 7.42 1.27 10.29
N LYS A 73 6.42 0.38 10.42
CA LYS A 73 6.57 -1.01 10.01
C LYS A 73 6.74 -1.13 8.48
N LEU A 74 6.02 -0.31 7.71
CA LEU A 74 6.13 -0.25 6.25
C LEU A 74 7.51 0.24 5.81
N LYS A 75 7.98 1.37 6.36
CA LYS A 75 9.30 1.90 5.98
C LYS A 75 10.42 0.91 6.30
N TYR A 76 10.40 0.30 7.49
CA TYR A 76 11.40 -0.73 7.83
C TYR A 76 11.31 -1.96 6.92
N ALA A 77 10.10 -2.36 6.54
CA ALA A 77 9.91 -3.52 5.69
C ALA A 77 10.32 -3.29 4.23
N CYS A 78 10.13 -2.08 3.70
CA CYS A 78 10.12 -1.88 2.26
C CYS A 78 11.33 -1.11 1.71
N ASN A 79 11.87 -0.14 2.47
CA ASN A 79 12.74 0.89 1.91
C ASN A 79 14.12 0.42 1.43
N ASP A 80 14.53 -0.80 1.77
CA ASP A 80 15.91 -1.27 1.68
C ASP A 80 16.05 -2.63 0.97
N ASN A 81 15.04 -3.03 0.21
CA ASN A 81 15.03 -4.30 -0.52
C ASN A 81 14.14 -4.20 -1.77
N LYS A 82 13.83 -5.34 -2.39
CA LYS A 82 13.00 -5.43 -3.60
C LYS A 82 11.58 -4.85 -3.50
N LEU A 83 11.13 -4.45 -2.31
CA LEU A 83 9.87 -3.75 -2.11
C LEU A 83 10.01 -2.23 -2.26
N HIS A 84 11.23 -1.69 -2.32
CA HIS A 84 11.48 -0.28 -2.53
C HIS A 84 10.85 0.17 -3.85
N GLY A 85 10.06 1.24 -3.84
CA GLY A 85 9.35 1.73 -5.03
C GLY A 85 8.11 0.93 -5.42
N SER A 86 7.63 0.00 -4.58
CA SER A 86 6.34 -0.70 -4.80
C SER A 86 5.15 0.25 -4.72
N TYR A 87 4.06 -0.05 -5.43
CA TYR A 87 2.82 0.72 -5.33
C TYR A 87 2.04 0.40 -4.06
N ILE A 88 1.43 1.41 -3.41
CA ILE A 88 0.60 1.24 -2.21
C ILE A 88 -0.72 1.99 -2.41
N THR A 89 -1.86 1.33 -2.21
CA THR A 89 -3.18 1.97 -2.32
C THR A 89 -4.21 1.32 -1.41
N ASP A 90 -5.34 1.98 -1.21
CA ASP A 90 -6.56 1.40 -0.66
C ASP A 90 -7.48 0.88 -1.79
N ILE A 91 -8.19 -0.22 -1.53
CA ILE A 91 -9.14 -0.81 -2.49
C ILE A 91 -10.46 -0.03 -2.59
N PHE A 92 -10.85 0.67 -1.51
CA PHE A 92 -11.96 1.62 -1.52
C PHE A 92 -11.45 3.05 -1.37
N LYS A 93 -11.83 3.90 -2.33
CA LYS A 93 -11.38 5.28 -2.46
C LYS A 93 -12.52 6.25 -2.12
N GLY A 94 -12.17 7.38 -1.52
CA GLY A 94 -13.12 8.44 -1.17
C GLY A 94 -14.02 8.15 0.04
N ILE A 95 -13.85 7.03 0.74
CA ILE A 95 -14.60 6.68 1.94
C ILE A 95 -13.70 6.84 3.16
N ILE A 96 -13.98 7.88 3.96
CA ILE A 96 -13.25 8.19 5.19
C ILE A 96 -14.02 7.57 6.36
N GLU A 97 -13.61 6.37 6.78
CA GLU A 97 -14.24 5.66 7.90
C GLU A 97 -13.21 4.74 8.59
N PRO A 98 -12.74 5.08 9.80
CA PRO A 98 -11.72 4.29 10.49
C PRO A 98 -12.21 2.96 11.08
N GLU A 99 -13.52 2.83 11.37
CA GLU A 99 -14.08 1.65 12.03
C GLU A 99 -14.61 0.64 11.00
N ALA A 100 -14.00 -0.55 10.96
CA ALA A 100 -14.34 -1.57 9.96
C ALA A 100 -15.80 -2.03 10.01
N THR A 101 -16.44 -2.01 11.19
CA THR A 101 -17.86 -2.35 11.31
C THR A 101 -18.75 -1.30 10.66
N GLN A 102 -18.49 -0.01 10.91
CA GLN A 102 -19.22 1.09 10.28
C GLN A 102 -18.95 1.15 8.78
N PHE A 103 -17.70 0.88 8.37
CA PHE A 103 -17.34 0.76 6.97
C PHE A 103 -18.20 -0.27 6.24
N ARG A 104 -18.44 -1.43 6.87
CA ARG A 104 -19.25 -2.50 6.29
C ARG A 104 -20.69 -2.05 6.06
N ASP A 105 -21.26 -1.25 6.96
CA ASP A 105 -22.64 -0.76 6.86
C ASP A 105 -22.82 0.27 5.74
N ILE A 106 -21.74 0.93 5.31
CA ILE A 106 -21.73 1.87 4.19
C ILE A 106 -21.73 1.15 2.83
N LEU A 107 -21.28 -0.11 2.77
CA LEU A 107 -21.12 -0.81 1.50
C LEU A 107 -22.46 -1.14 0.85
N THR A 108 -22.68 -0.56 -0.33
CA THR A 108 -23.77 -0.90 -1.25
C THR A 108 -23.20 -1.47 -2.54
N ASP A 109 -23.99 -2.22 -3.30
CA ASP A 109 -23.56 -2.75 -4.61
C ASP A 109 -23.06 -1.64 -5.54
N LYS A 110 -23.67 -0.45 -5.48
CA LYS A 110 -23.23 0.72 -6.22
C LYS A 110 -21.80 1.13 -5.83
N ILE A 111 -21.56 1.32 -4.53
CA ILE A 111 -20.24 1.72 -4.01
C ILE A 111 -19.18 0.66 -4.33
N ILE A 112 -19.53 -0.61 -4.19
CA ILE A 112 -18.64 -1.73 -4.51
C ILE A 112 -18.26 -1.70 -5.99
N ASN A 113 -19.25 -1.65 -6.89
CA ASN A 113 -19.01 -1.67 -8.34
C ASN A 113 -18.20 -0.45 -8.81
N GLU A 114 -18.48 0.75 -8.28
CA GLU A 114 -17.70 1.96 -8.58
C GLU A 114 -16.23 1.80 -8.17
N ASN A 115 -15.96 1.24 -6.99
CA ASN A 115 -14.59 1.04 -6.52
C ASN A 115 -13.87 -0.11 -7.22
N VAL A 116 -14.57 -1.19 -7.58
CA VAL A 116 -13.99 -2.27 -8.40
C VAL A 116 -13.56 -1.74 -9.76
N ASN A 117 -14.40 -0.95 -10.43
CA ASN A 117 -14.05 -0.34 -11.71
C ASN A 117 -12.85 0.61 -11.60
N LEU A 118 -12.84 1.47 -10.57
CA LEU A 118 -11.74 2.39 -10.32
C LEU A 118 -10.44 1.66 -9.99
N PHE A 119 -10.50 0.59 -9.20
CA PHE A 119 -9.36 -0.24 -8.88
C PHE A 119 -8.82 -0.95 -10.13
N ASN A 120 -9.68 -1.53 -10.97
CA ASN A 120 -9.26 -2.18 -12.22
C ASN A 120 -8.60 -1.20 -13.18
N GLN A 121 -9.15 0.02 -13.31
CA GLN A 121 -8.53 1.08 -14.07
C GLN A 121 -7.14 1.45 -13.50
N GLU A 122 -7.05 1.62 -12.17
CA GLU A 122 -5.78 1.94 -11.51
C GLU A 122 -4.72 0.85 -11.72
N MET A 123 -5.09 -0.44 -11.59
CA MET A 123 -4.18 -1.56 -11.80
C MET A 123 -3.67 -1.60 -13.26
N GLY A 124 -4.53 -1.29 -14.23
CA GLY A 124 -4.14 -1.12 -15.63
C GLY A 124 -3.18 0.06 -15.84
N ASP A 125 -3.49 1.22 -15.24
CA ASP A 125 -2.68 2.44 -15.37
C ASP A 125 -1.29 2.30 -14.75
N ILE A 126 -1.16 1.61 -13.61
CA ILE A 126 0.16 1.29 -13.02
C ILE A 126 0.84 0.12 -13.74
N LYS A 127 0.20 -0.48 -14.74
CA LYS A 127 0.75 -1.58 -15.56
C LYS A 127 1.18 -2.77 -14.70
N ILE A 128 0.25 -3.33 -13.92
CA ILE A 128 0.51 -4.66 -13.35
C ILE A 128 0.67 -5.68 -14.49
N ASP A 129 1.43 -6.73 -14.23
CA ASP A 129 1.54 -7.89 -15.13
C ASP A 129 1.21 -9.19 -14.34
N ASP A 130 1.29 -10.35 -14.98
CA ASP A 130 0.99 -11.64 -14.34
C ASP A 130 1.96 -11.99 -13.19
N ASP A 131 3.16 -11.40 -13.19
CA ASP A 131 4.20 -11.61 -12.17
C ASP A 131 4.07 -10.65 -10.98
N SER A 132 3.27 -9.59 -11.11
CA SER A 132 2.89 -8.71 -10.00
C SER A 132 2.27 -9.51 -8.85
N GLN A 133 2.56 -9.10 -7.62
CA GLN A 133 2.04 -9.74 -6.40
C GLN A 133 1.21 -8.75 -5.58
N PHE A 134 0.00 -9.17 -5.22
CA PHE A 134 -0.85 -8.41 -4.30
C PHE A 134 -0.51 -8.76 -2.85
N ILE A 135 -0.16 -7.74 -2.08
CA ILE A 135 0.10 -7.83 -0.65
C ILE A 135 -1.09 -7.23 0.10
N ILE A 136 -1.90 -8.09 0.70
CA ILE A 136 -3.09 -7.67 1.43
C ILE A 136 -2.73 -7.44 2.90
N PHE A 137 -2.82 -6.20 3.38
CA PHE A 137 -2.56 -5.85 4.78
C PHE A 137 -3.73 -6.18 5.72
N GLY A 138 -4.18 -7.44 5.65
CA GLY A 138 -5.18 -8.03 6.51
C GLY A 138 -5.01 -9.55 6.62
N THR A 139 -5.46 -10.14 7.72
CA THR A 139 -5.59 -11.61 7.81
C THR A 139 -6.68 -12.08 6.84
N LYS A 140 -6.70 -13.36 6.47
CA LYS A 140 -7.75 -13.94 5.61
C LYS A 140 -9.19 -13.68 6.10
N THR A 141 -9.34 -13.43 7.40
CA THR A 141 -10.62 -13.15 8.05
C THR A 141 -10.92 -11.66 8.21
N SER A 142 -9.99 -10.77 7.91
CA SER A 142 -10.20 -9.32 7.98
C SER A 142 -11.16 -8.84 6.89
N LEU A 143 -11.86 -7.72 7.13
CA LEU A 143 -12.77 -7.12 6.16
C LEU A 143 -12.08 -6.82 4.82
N LEU A 144 -10.87 -6.25 4.83
CA LEU A 144 -10.05 -6.04 3.63
C LEU A 144 -9.89 -7.32 2.81
N ALA A 145 -9.49 -8.42 3.45
CA ALA A 145 -9.31 -9.69 2.75
C ALA A 145 -10.64 -10.25 2.22
N GLN A 146 -11.72 -10.11 2.97
CA GLN A 146 -13.06 -10.56 2.52
C GLN A 146 -13.47 -9.75 1.28
N CYS A 147 -13.51 -8.42 1.37
CA CYS A 147 -13.84 -7.56 0.24
C CYS A 147 -12.96 -7.81 -0.98
N PHE A 148 -11.64 -7.92 -0.81
CA PHE A 148 -10.74 -8.20 -1.93
C PHE A 148 -11.08 -9.53 -2.61
N ASN A 149 -11.28 -10.61 -1.84
CA ASN A 149 -11.60 -11.92 -2.40
C ASN A 149 -12.98 -11.97 -3.07
N ASP A 150 -13.96 -11.31 -2.48
CA ASP A 150 -15.34 -11.39 -2.93
C ASP A 150 -15.59 -10.53 -4.19
N TYR A 151 -14.98 -9.34 -4.24
CA TYR A 151 -15.31 -8.33 -5.26
C TYR A 151 -14.16 -8.00 -6.23
N PHE A 152 -12.92 -7.89 -5.74
CA PHE A 152 -11.83 -7.33 -6.55
C PHE A 152 -11.01 -8.41 -7.26
N LYS A 153 -10.82 -9.56 -6.61
CA LYS A 153 -9.91 -10.62 -7.04
C LYS A 153 -10.28 -11.26 -8.38
N GLN A 154 -11.53 -11.18 -8.81
CA GLN A 154 -12.05 -12.02 -9.90
C GLN A 154 -11.30 -11.82 -11.24
N GLU A 155 -10.77 -10.63 -11.48
CA GLU A 155 -9.99 -10.29 -12.68
C GLU A 155 -8.50 -10.64 -12.57
N TYR A 156 -8.02 -11.08 -11.39
CA TYR A 156 -6.59 -11.21 -11.09
C TYR A 156 -6.19 -12.66 -10.78
N LYS A 157 -5.27 -13.19 -11.59
CA LYS A 157 -4.60 -14.49 -11.35
C LYS A 157 -3.28 -14.34 -10.59
N ASN A 158 -2.89 -13.10 -10.30
CA ASN A 158 -1.69 -12.73 -9.57
C ASN A 158 -1.57 -13.46 -8.23
N LYS A 159 -0.32 -13.64 -7.78
CA LYS A 159 -0.05 -14.20 -6.47
C LYS A 159 -0.51 -13.24 -5.38
N ILE A 160 -1.27 -13.76 -4.41
CA ILE A 160 -1.82 -12.99 -3.28
C ILE A 160 -1.13 -13.43 -1.98
N ILE A 161 -0.65 -12.46 -1.21
CA ILE A 161 0.01 -12.67 0.07
C ILE A 161 -0.71 -11.86 1.14
N TYR A 162 -1.23 -12.56 2.15
CA TYR A 162 -1.87 -11.94 3.32
C TYR A 162 -0.85 -11.67 4.41
N HIS A 163 -0.89 -10.47 4.99
CA HIS A 163 -0.07 -10.12 6.14
C HIS A 163 -0.84 -9.23 7.11
N TYR A 164 -0.45 -9.23 8.39
CA TYR A 164 -1.12 -8.39 9.37
C TYR A 164 -1.07 -6.92 8.93
N HIS A 165 -2.15 -6.18 9.20
CA HIS A 165 -2.16 -4.75 9.01
C HIS A 165 -0.95 -4.09 9.70
N TYR A 166 -0.31 -3.12 9.06
CA TYR A 166 0.90 -2.49 9.59
C TYR A 166 0.65 -1.72 10.91
N SER A 167 -0.59 -1.28 11.14
CA SER A 167 -1.04 -0.73 12.43
C SER A 167 -1.40 -1.77 13.49
N TYR A 168 -1.29 -3.08 13.23
CA TYR A 168 -1.62 -4.09 14.24
C TYR A 168 -0.65 -4.03 15.42
N TYR A 169 -1.16 -3.71 16.61
CA TYR A 169 -0.38 -3.50 17.84
C TYR A 169 0.00 -4.79 18.56
N GLY A 170 -0.64 -5.92 18.25
CA GLY A 170 -0.33 -7.23 18.86
C GLY A 170 1.04 -7.81 18.46
N LEU A 171 1.78 -7.13 17.58
CA LEU A 171 3.12 -7.53 17.16
C LEU A 171 4.09 -6.34 17.28
N THR A 172 5.28 -6.62 17.80
CA THR A 172 6.40 -5.68 17.72
C THR A 172 6.79 -5.45 16.25
N ASP A 173 7.39 -4.29 15.96
CA ASP A 173 7.88 -3.98 14.61
C ASP A 173 8.81 -5.07 14.07
N LYS A 174 9.76 -5.53 14.90
CA LYS A 174 10.71 -6.59 14.54
C LYS A 174 9.99 -7.88 14.13
N LYS A 175 9.01 -8.31 14.92
CA LYS A 175 8.25 -9.54 14.63
C LYS A 175 7.40 -9.37 13.36
N TRP A 176 6.74 -8.23 13.21
CA TRP A 176 5.92 -7.95 12.04
C TRP A 176 6.76 -7.93 10.75
N VAL A 177 7.89 -7.22 10.76
CA VAL A 177 8.80 -7.07 9.60
C VAL A 177 9.46 -8.40 9.26
N ASN A 178 10.01 -9.13 10.24
CA ASN A 178 10.66 -10.42 9.96
C ASN A 178 9.68 -11.46 9.41
N VAL A 179 8.45 -11.52 9.92
CA VAL A 179 7.42 -12.43 9.37
C VAL A 179 7.06 -12.02 7.94
N PHE A 180 6.97 -10.72 7.67
CA PHE A 180 6.70 -10.21 6.33
C PHE A 180 7.82 -10.57 5.34
N TRP A 181 9.06 -10.29 5.70
CA TRP A 181 10.24 -10.66 4.91
C TRP A 181 10.33 -12.15 4.67
N LYS A 182 10.08 -12.98 5.69
CA LYS A 182 10.07 -14.44 5.54
C LYS A 182 9.05 -14.91 4.48
N LYS A 183 7.83 -14.36 4.47
CA LYS A 183 6.80 -14.69 3.46
C LYS A 183 7.22 -14.32 2.05
N LEU A 184 8.02 -13.28 1.91
CA LEU A 184 8.50 -12.76 0.63
C LEU A 184 9.87 -13.31 0.22
N GLY A 185 10.50 -14.15 1.04
CA GLY A 185 11.86 -14.64 0.80
C GLY A 185 12.91 -13.51 0.83
N ILE A 186 12.72 -12.49 1.66
CA ILE A 186 13.67 -11.39 1.85
C ILE A 186 14.59 -11.76 3.02
N SER A 187 15.90 -11.75 2.77
CA SER A 187 16.93 -11.94 3.80
C SER A 187 17.53 -10.58 4.14
N GLN A 188 17.15 -10.03 5.29
CA GLN A 188 17.59 -8.71 5.74
C GLN A 188 17.67 -8.66 7.27
N ASN A 189 18.56 -7.83 7.80
CA ASN A 189 18.74 -7.64 9.25
C ASN A 189 17.92 -6.44 9.74
N PHE A 190 16.88 -6.70 10.53
CA PHE A 190 16.00 -5.67 11.07
C PHE A 190 16.73 -4.61 11.89
N ASP A 191 17.67 -5.01 12.76
CA ASP A 191 18.35 -4.09 13.67
C ASP A 191 19.29 -3.14 12.90
N LEU A 192 19.88 -3.59 11.79
CA LEU A 192 20.64 -2.74 10.87
C LEU A 192 19.74 -1.80 10.08
N THR A 193 18.56 -2.26 9.62
CA THR A 193 17.59 -1.40 8.93
C THR A 193 17.12 -0.24 9.81
N VAL A 194 16.72 -0.52 11.05
CA VAL A 194 16.22 0.53 11.96
C VAL A 194 17.30 1.56 12.29
N LYS A 195 18.58 1.18 12.35
CA LYS A 195 19.69 2.11 12.61
C LYS A 195 19.81 3.22 11.55
N LYS A 196 19.34 3.00 10.32
CA LYS A 196 19.38 4.02 9.25
C LYS A 196 18.39 5.18 9.46
N TYR A 197 17.39 4.99 10.33
CA TYR A 197 16.35 5.98 10.65
C TYR A 197 16.58 6.68 12.00
N LYS A 198 17.79 6.55 12.57
CA LYS A 198 18.24 7.24 13.77
C LYS A 198 19.17 8.38 13.37
#